data_AF-A0A5R9A8P6-F1
#
_entry.id   AF-A0A5R9A8P6-F1
#
_cell.length_a   1.000
_cell.length_b   1.000
_cell.length_c   1.000
_cell.angle_alpha   90.00
_cell.angle_beta   90.00
_cell.angle_gamma   90.00
#
_symmetry.space_group_name_H-M   'P 1'
#
loop_
_entity.id
_entity.type
_entity.pdbx_description
1 polymer ?
#
loop_
_entity_poly.entity_id
_entity_poly.type
_entity_poly.pdbx_seq_one_letter_code
_entity_poly.pdbx_strand_id
1 'polypeptide(L)'
;MENTLVFFLPDNGGSAEEFGFRDSIVTYYEDVERDEIKVMPKDELQTRMVPKYTRNGKPVLAGKGLQPGAANTYLGYGKQWANARNTPFRMYKHWVQEGGIATPLIVHCPDGISRKDTFVKDPTHLINIMATCLEVANAKYPKTYNENSIIPFGRNQSYTNI
;
A
#
# COMPACT_ATOMS: atom_id res chain seq x y z
N MET A 1 -6.70 -19.51 17.94
CA MET A 1 -5.78 -18.70 17.12
C MET A 1 -4.32 -19.08 17.36
N GLU A 2 -4.00 -19.91 18.36
CA GLU A 2 -2.61 -20.28 18.70
C GLU A 2 -1.78 -20.86 17.54
N ASN A 3 -2.38 -21.70 16.70
CA ASN A 3 -1.75 -22.27 15.50
C ASN A 3 -2.13 -21.51 14.21
N THR A 4 -2.30 -20.20 14.28
CA THR A 4 -2.63 -19.36 13.13
C THR A 4 -1.52 -18.35 12.89
N LEU A 5 -0.97 -18.35 11.68
CA LEU A 5 0.02 -17.37 11.25
C LEU A 5 -0.67 -16.17 10.61
N VAL A 6 -0.47 -14.99 11.20
CA VAL A 6 -1.01 -13.72 10.72
C VAL A 6 0.14 -12.78 10.39
N PHE A 7 0.09 -12.20 9.20
CA PHE A 7 0.96 -11.11 8.77
C PHE A 7 0.13 -9.85 8.61
N PHE A 8 0.60 -8.74 9.18
CA PHE A 8 0.08 -7.41 8.90
C PHE A 8 1.20 -6.54 8.36
N LEU A 9 1.11 -6.23 7.07
CA LEU A 9 2.08 -5.46 6.30
C LEU A 9 1.38 -4.20 5.76
N PRO A 10 1.27 -3.12 6.56
CA PRO A 10 0.71 -1.86 6.09
C PRO A 10 1.60 -1.20 5.05
N ASP A 11 1.03 -0.23 4.32
CA ASP A 11 1.81 0.78 3.61
C ASP A 11 2.53 1.68 4.64
N ASN A 12 3.74 2.14 4.34
CA ASN A 12 4.47 3.09 5.20
C ASN A 12 3.85 4.50 5.14
N GLY A 13 2.96 4.74 4.17
CA GLY A 13 2.19 5.96 4.09
C GLY A 13 3.01 7.19 3.72
N GLY A 14 4.15 7.00 3.04
CA GLY A 14 4.95 8.06 2.42
C GLY A 14 4.73 8.09 0.90
N SER A 15 3.82 8.92 0.41
CA SER A 15 3.53 9.15 -1.01
C SER A 15 3.65 10.64 -1.33
N ALA A 16 4.39 11.01 -2.36
CA ALA A 16 4.58 12.41 -2.73
C ALA A 16 3.56 12.88 -3.78
N GLU A 17 2.32 12.42 -3.69
CA GLU A 17 1.27 12.84 -4.59
C GLU A 17 0.94 14.33 -4.37
N GLU A 18 1.13 15.13 -5.41
CA GLU A 18 0.94 16.59 -5.38
C GLU A 18 -0.40 17.01 -6.01
N PHE A 19 -1.39 16.11 -6.03
CA PHE A 19 -2.74 16.47 -6.40
C PHE A 19 -3.25 17.59 -5.47
N GLY A 20 -3.79 18.66 -6.04
CA GLY A 20 -4.31 19.78 -5.28
C GLY A 20 -3.29 20.84 -4.84
N PHE A 21 -2.03 20.76 -5.29
CA PHE A 21 -1.03 21.82 -5.04
C PHE A 21 -1.04 22.96 -6.06
N ARG A 22 -2.01 22.96 -6.99
CA ARG A 22 -2.27 24.08 -7.91
C ARG A 22 -3.02 25.20 -7.18
N ASP A 23 -2.69 26.45 -7.49
CA ASP A 23 -3.36 27.62 -6.88
C ASP A 23 -4.82 27.76 -7.34
N SER A 24 -5.13 27.28 -8.53
CA SER A 24 -6.50 27.21 -9.04
C SER A 24 -7.17 25.88 -8.68
N ILE A 25 -8.46 25.97 -8.32
CA ILE A 25 -9.32 24.80 -8.18
C ILE A 25 -9.86 24.43 -9.57
N VAL A 26 -9.46 23.26 -10.05
CA VAL A 26 -9.77 22.78 -11.41
C VAL A 26 -10.22 21.32 -11.39
N THR A 27 -10.88 20.90 -12.46
CA THR A 27 -11.07 19.49 -12.79
C THR A 27 -9.77 18.94 -13.36
N TYR A 28 -9.55 17.63 -13.23
CA TYR A 28 -8.36 17.00 -13.83
C TYR A 28 -8.47 16.89 -15.36
N TYR A 29 -9.70 16.80 -15.88
CA TYR A 29 -9.98 16.64 -17.30
C TYR A 29 -10.60 17.91 -17.86
N GLU A 30 -10.07 18.40 -18.98
CA GLU A 30 -10.51 19.64 -19.64
C GLU A 30 -11.94 19.56 -20.18
N ASP A 31 -12.44 18.34 -20.45
CA ASP A 31 -13.80 18.10 -20.94
C ASP A 31 -14.85 17.98 -19.82
N VAL A 32 -14.51 18.40 -18.60
CA VAL A 32 -15.41 18.37 -17.44
C VAL A 32 -15.58 19.78 -16.90
N GLU A 33 -16.82 20.26 -16.96
CA GLU A 33 -17.21 21.57 -16.43
C GLU A 33 -17.48 21.49 -14.92
N ARG A 34 -17.20 22.59 -14.19
CA ARG A 34 -17.26 22.60 -12.70
C ARG A 34 -18.68 22.53 -12.14
N ASP A 35 -19.65 23.01 -12.91
CA ASP A 35 -21.06 23.09 -12.50
C ASP A 35 -21.92 21.98 -13.14
N GLU A 36 -21.32 21.11 -13.96
CA GLU A 36 -22.01 19.98 -14.58
C GLU A 36 -22.35 18.89 -13.55
N ILE A 37 -23.53 18.29 -13.64
CA ILE A 37 -23.92 17.14 -12.83
C ILE A 37 -24.20 15.93 -13.74
N LYS A 38 -23.38 14.87 -13.59
CA LYS A 38 -23.52 13.64 -14.36
C LYS A 38 -23.54 12.40 -13.48
N VAL A 39 -24.75 12.02 -13.04
CA VAL A 39 -24.96 10.91 -12.09
C VAL A 39 -24.50 9.58 -12.69
N MET A 40 -23.77 8.80 -11.90
CA MET A 40 -23.33 7.47 -12.29
C MET A 40 -24.48 6.46 -12.09
N PRO A 41 -24.83 5.66 -13.12
CA PRO A 41 -25.76 4.54 -12.99
C PRO A 41 -25.36 3.60 -11.85
N LYS A 42 -26.36 2.97 -11.23
CA LYS A 42 -26.17 2.11 -10.05
C LYS A 42 -25.13 1.00 -10.26
N ASP A 43 -25.16 0.38 -11.43
CA ASP A 43 -24.32 -0.77 -11.77
C ASP A 43 -23.05 -0.37 -12.55
N GLU A 44 -22.82 0.93 -12.77
CA GLU A 44 -21.62 1.41 -13.43
C GLU A 44 -20.44 1.45 -12.46
N LEU A 45 -19.30 0.94 -12.94
CA LEU A 45 -18.02 1.00 -12.24
C LEU A 45 -17.18 2.16 -12.75
N GLN A 46 -16.62 2.89 -11.80
CA GLN A 46 -15.57 3.87 -12.07
C GLN A 46 -14.26 3.11 -12.32
N THR A 47 -13.60 3.36 -13.45
CA THR A 47 -12.35 2.66 -13.84
C THR A 47 -11.13 3.56 -13.99
N ARG A 48 -11.27 4.88 -13.86
CA ARG A 48 -10.16 5.83 -14.03
C ARG A 48 -9.43 6.05 -12.71
N MET A 49 -8.11 6.26 -12.75
CA MET A 49 -7.34 6.64 -11.56
C MET A 49 -7.90 7.90 -10.89
N VAL A 50 -8.14 8.96 -11.67
CA VAL A 50 -8.84 10.16 -11.22
C VAL A 50 -10.28 10.09 -11.76
N PRO A 51 -11.31 9.98 -10.92
CA PRO A 51 -12.69 10.02 -11.41
C PRO A 51 -13.04 11.39 -11.99
N LYS A 52 -13.88 11.42 -13.04
CA LYS A 52 -14.43 12.68 -13.60
C LYS A 52 -15.51 13.25 -12.69
N TYR A 53 -16.43 12.38 -12.28
CA TYR A 53 -17.56 12.70 -11.43
C TYR A 53 -17.62 11.70 -10.28
N THR A 54 -18.17 12.16 -9.17
CA THR A 54 -18.61 11.31 -8.06
C THR A 54 -19.83 10.48 -8.46
N ARG A 55 -20.21 9.52 -7.63
CA ARG A 55 -21.41 8.69 -7.90
C ARG A 55 -22.70 9.52 -7.99
N ASN A 56 -22.83 10.61 -7.22
CA ASN A 56 -23.98 11.53 -7.33
C ASN A 56 -23.82 12.59 -8.44
N GLY A 57 -22.78 12.48 -9.25
CA GLY A 57 -22.58 13.27 -10.45
C GLY A 57 -21.84 14.58 -10.28
N LYS A 58 -21.42 14.97 -9.07
CA LYS A 58 -20.58 16.17 -8.89
C LYS A 58 -19.20 15.98 -9.50
N PRO A 59 -18.63 16.96 -10.20
CA PRO A 59 -17.28 16.89 -10.76
C PRO A 59 -16.25 16.76 -9.65
N VAL A 60 -15.21 15.97 -9.90
CA VAL A 60 -14.07 15.83 -8.97
C VAL A 60 -13.08 16.96 -9.20
N LEU A 61 -12.75 17.65 -8.11
CA LEU A 61 -11.93 18.85 -8.13
C LEU A 61 -10.60 18.63 -7.41
N ALA A 62 -9.56 19.30 -7.90
CA ALA A 62 -8.26 19.40 -7.25
C ALA A 62 -7.79 20.86 -7.24
N GLY A 63 -7.24 21.31 -6.11
CA GLY A 63 -6.63 22.63 -5.97
C GLY A 63 -6.52 23.05 -4.52
N LYS A 64 -5.69 24.06 -4.25
CA LYS A 64 -5.53 24.62 -2.92
C LYS A 64 -6.85 25.27 -2.46
N GLY A 65 -7.17 25.10 -1.18
CA GLY A 65 -8.39 25.63 -0.56
C GLY A 65 -9.60 24.68 -0.57
N LEU A 66 -9.50 23.52 -1.21
CA LEU A 66 -10.51 22.46 -1.08
C LEU A 66 -10.41 21.77 0.29
N GLN A 67 -11.55 21.43 0.86
CA GLN A 67 -11.61 20.59 2.06
C GLN A 67 -11.27 19.13 1.71
N PRO A 68 -10.25 18.52 2.34
CA PRO A 68 -9.91 17.12 2.08
C PRO A 68 -10.99 16.16 2.60
N GLY A 69 -11.14 15.02 1.91
CA GLY A 69 -11.99 13.90 2.34
C GLY A 69 -13.42 13.91 1.78
N ALA A 70 -13.86 15.02 1.17
CA ALA A 70 -15.13 15.04 0.46
C ALA A 70 -15.05 14.20 -0.82
N ALA A 71 -16.15 13.52 -1.17
CA ALA A 71 -16.19 12.60 -2.31
C ALA A 71 -15.79 13.24 -3.65
N ASN A 72 -16.00 14.55 -3.79
CA ASN A 72 -15.69 15.32 -5.01
C ASN A 72 -14.35 16.08 -4.92
N THR A 73 -13.47 15.70 -4.00
CA THR A 73 -12.13 16.30 -3.86
C THR A 73 -11.06 15.26 -4.09
N TYR A 74 -10.03 15.62 -4.86
CA TYR A 74 -8.91 14.76 -5.20
C TYR A 74 -7.61 15.47 -4.83
N LEU A 75 -7.19 15.26 -3.60
CA LEU A 75 -6.04 15.93 -2.99
C LEU A 75 -5.02 14.89 -2.53
N GLY A 76 -3.76 15.20 -2.75
CA GLY A 76 -2.63 14.56 -2.09
C GLY A 76 -2.09 15.49 -1.00
N TYR A 77 -1.44 14.90 0.00
CA TYR A 77 -0.68 15.60 1.04
C TYR A 77 0.75 16.02 0.64
N GLY A 78 1.26 15.60 -0.53
CA GLY A 78 2.52 16.08 -1.10
C GLY A 78 3.82 15.65 -0.42
N LYS A 79 4.93 16.16 -0.97
CA LYS A 79 6.31 15.77 -0.64
C LYS A 79 6.69 16.01 0.82
N GLN A 80 6.24 17.12 1.41
CA GLN A 80 6.63 17.51 2.76
C GLN A 80 6.09 16.49 3.78
N TRP A 81 4.82 16.13 3.67
CA TRP A 81 4.21 15.12 4.52
C TRP A 81 4.73 13.70 4.24
N ALA A 82 5.07 13.39 2.98
CA ALA A 82 5.73 12.13 2.64
C ALA A 82 7.08 11.98 3.36
N ASN A 83 7.91 13.02 3.40
CA ASN A 83 9.19 13.01 4.13
C ASN A 83 8.99 12.95 5.65
N ALA A 84 8.02 13.70 6.18
CA ALA A 84 7.71 13.68 7.62
C ALA A 84 7.31 12.27 8.08
N ARG A 85 6.52 11.54 7.28
CA ARG A 85 6.10 10.16 7.57
C ARG A 85 7.24 9.16 7.58
N ASN A 86 8.24 9.35 6.72
CA ASN A 86 9.37 8.43 6.61
C ASN A 86 10.57 8.77 7.49
N THR A 87 10.55 9.91 8.20
CA THR A 87 11.66 10.29 9.09
C THR A 87 11.93 9.16 10.10
N PRO A 88 13.18 8.71 10.28
CA PRO A 88 14.44 9.33 9.82
C PRO A 88 14.94 8.86 8.44
N PHE A 89 14.20 8.00 7.75
CA PHE A 89 14.58 7.45 6.46
C PHE A 89 14.46 8.46 5.31
N ARG A 90 15.32 8.29 4.30
CA ARG A 90 15.40 9.16 3.13
C ARG A 90 14.37 8.75 2.07
N MET A 91 13.72 9.73 1.46
CA MET A 91 12.71 9.59 0.39
C MET A 91 11.42 8.85 0.82
N TYR A 92 10.68 8.33 -0.16
CA TYR A 92 9.30 7.83 -0.04
C TYR A 92 8.97 6.91 -1.22
N LYS A 93 7.72 6.43 -1.32
CA LYS A 93 7.22 5.55 -2.39
C LYS A 93 7.76 5.95 -3.79
N HIS A 94 8.08 4.94 -4.60
CA HIS A 94 8.81 4.98 -5.89
C HIS A 94 10.34 4.95 -5.77
N TRP A 95 10.90 5.41 -4.65
CA TRP A 95 12.36 5.47 -4.47
C TRP A 95 12.94 4.19 -3.85
N VAL A 96 14.23 3.93 -4.08
CA VAL A 96 14.94 2.72 -3.61
C VAL A 96 15.65 2.89 -2.26
N GLN A 97 15.59 4.10 -1.70
CA GLN A 97 16.07 4.41 -0.36
C GLN A 97 15.10 3.86 0.70
N GLU A 98 15.55 3.73 1.94
CA GLU A 98 14.76 3.17 3.05
C GLU A 98 13.35 3.76 3.18
N GLY A 99 13.13 5.05 2.93
CA GLY A 99 11.78 5.63 2.99
C GLY A 99 10.82 5.11 1.90
N GLY A 100 11.34 4.56 0.80
CA GLY A 100 10.56 3.94 -0.26
C GLY A 100 10.43 2.43 -0.17
N ILE A 101 11.29 1.74 0.59
CA ILE A 101 11.32 0.26 0.66
C ILE A 101 11.09 -0.31 2.06
N ALA A 102 11.28 0.46 3.12
CA ALA A 102 11.02 0.03 4.48
C ALA A 102 9.56 0.28 4.83
N THR A 103 8.89 -0.77 5.30
CA THR A 103 7.55 -0.69 5.85
C THR A 103 7.43 -1.56 7.10
N PRO A 104 6.58 -1.20 8.09
CA PRO A 104 6.37 -2.03 9.26
C PRO A 104 5.82 -3.40 8.87
N LEU A 105 6.23 -4.44 9.58
CA LEU A 105 5.65 -5.78 9.51
C LEU A 105 5.34 -6.26 10.93
N ILE A 106 4.12 -6.71 11.16
CA ILE A 106 3.73 -7.43 12.37
C ILE A 106 3.48 -8.88 11.97
N VAL A 107 4.12 -9.80 12.70
CA VAL A 107 3.92 -11.24 12.55
C VAL A 107 3.40 -11.80 13.86
N HIS A 108 2.34 -12.59 13.80
CA HIS A 108 1.74 -13.23 14.96
C HIS A 108 1.48 -14.70 14.68
N CYS A 109 2.10 -15.57 15.49
CA CYS A 109 1.85 -17.01 15.49
C CYS A 109 2.30 -17.59 16.85
N PRO A 110 1.40 -17.69 17.84
CA PRO A 110 1.77 -18.06 19.21
C PRO A 110 2.47 -19.42 19.36
N ASP A 111 2.10 -20.42 18.56
CA ASP A 111 2.69 -21.76 18.59
C ASP A 111 3.94 -21.89 17.68
N GLY A 112 4.03 -21.06 16.63
CA GLY A 112 5.10 -21.12 15.63
C GLY A 112 6.26 -20.14 15.86
N ILE A 113 6.06 -19.09 16.66
CA ILE A 113 7.06 -18.05 16.94
C ILE A 113 7.23 -17.96 18.46
N SER A 114 8.44 -18.30 18.92
CA SER A 114 8.77 -18.30 20.35
C SER A 114 8.86 -16.89 20.95
N ARG A 115 9.30 -15.91 20.15
CA ARG A 115 9.44 -14.51 20.55
C ARG A 115 8.09 -13.79 20.48
N LYS A 116 7.58 -13.37 21.63
CA LYS A 116 6.34 -12.59 21.78
C LYS A 116 6.69 -11.16 22.17
N ASP A 117 5.85 -10.21 21.79
CA ASP A 117 5.93 -8.79 22.20
C ASP A 117 7.33 -8.15 22.02
N THR A 118 8.03 -8.54 20.96
CA THR A 118 9.43 -8.14 20.71
C THR A 118 9.54 -7.29 19.45
N PHE A 119 10.34 -6.23 19.53
CA PHE A 119 10.75 -5.44 18.36
C PHE A 119 12.02 -6.03 17.74
N VAL A 120 11.89 -6.55 16.52
CA VAL A 120 13.02 -7.05 15.73
C VAL A 120 13.56 -5.91 14.87
N LYS A 121 14.88 -5.69 14.91
CA LYS A 121 15.58 -4.64 14.13
C LYS A 121 16.45 -5.20 13.02
N ASP A 122 16.59 -6.52 12.97
CA ASP A 122 17.34 -7.21 11.93
C ASP A 122 16.74 -6.86 10.55
N PRO A 123 17.59 -6.59 9.55
CA PRO A 123 17.11 -6.39 8.18
C PRO A 123 16.35 -7.63 7.71
N THR A 124 15.12 -7.43 7.26
CA THR A 124 14.30 -8.51 6.69
C THR A 124 13.71 -8.08 5.36
N HIS A 125 13.19 -9.05 4.60
CA HIS A 125 12.69 -8.80 3.25
C HIS A 125 11.36 -9.53 3.04
N LEU A 126 10.50 -8.99 2.19
CA LEU A 126 9.18 -9.54 1.85
C LEU A 126 9.20 -11.05 1.52
N ILE A 127 10.26 -11.50 0.86
CA ILE A 127 10.44 -12.90 0.44
C ILE A 127 10.58 -13.88 1.63
N ASN A 128 10.92 -13.39 2.82
CA ASN A 128 11.00 -14.18 4.06
C ASN A 128 9.63 -14.64 4.56
N ILE A 129 8.53 -14.00 4.12
CA ILE A 129 7.16 -14.44 4.43
C ILE A 129 6.96 -15.86 3.93
N MET A 130 7.38 -16.17 2.70
CA MET A 130 7.25 -17.51 2.14
C MET A 130 8.09 -18.54 2.91
N ALA A 131 9.32 -18.19 3.33
CA ALA A 131 10.13 -19.07 4.18
C ALA A 131 9.40 -19.43 5.47
N THR A 132 8.76 -18.44 6.08
CA THR A 132 8.03 -18.58 7.34
C THR A 132 6.77 -19.42 7.19
N CYS A 133 6.01 -19.23 6.11
CA CYS A 133 4.87 -20.09 5.82
C CYS A 133 5.27 -21.56 5.66
N LEU A 134 6.37 -21.83 4.94
CA LEU A 134 6.87 -23.20 4.75
C LEU A 134 7.33 -23.83 6.07
N GLU A 135 8.07 -23.09 6.89
CA GLU A 135 8.59 -23.58 8.17
C GLU A 135 7.46 -23.88 9.16
N VAL A 136 6.54 -22.94 9.36
CA VAL A 136 5.39 -23.11 10.26
C VAL A 136 4.47 -24.25 9.79
N ALA A 137 4.28 -24.42 8.49
CA ALA A 137 3.49 -25.51 7.93
C ALA A 137 4.23 -26.86 7.84
N ASN A 138 5.52 -26.91 8.18
CA ASN A 138 6.41 -28.05 7.94
C ASN A 138 6.30 -28.58 6.48
N ALA A 139 6.21 -27.66 5.52
CA ALA A 139 5.97 -27.94 4.12
C ALA A 139 7.26 -27.87 3.29
N LYS A 140 7.34 -28.69 2.24
CA LYS A 140 8.42 -28.62 1.26
C LYS A 140 7.97 -27.77 0.08
N TYR A 141 8.81 -26.82 -0.33
CA TYR A 141 8.55 -26.06 -1.56
C TYR A 141 8.63 -27.00 -2.78
N PRO A 142 7.62 -27.00 -3.66
CA PRO A 142 7.57 -27.95 -4.78
C PRO A 142 8.60 -27.61 -5.87
N LYS A 143 8.97 -28.62 -6.66
CA LYS A 143 9.80 -28.43 -7.87
C LYS A 143 8.96 -28.12 -9.11
N THR A 144 7.70 -28.55 -9.09
CA THR A 144 6.75 -28.41 -10.18
C THR A 144 5.38 -27.97 -9.64
N TYR A 145 4.65 -27.19 -10.44
CA TYR A 145 3.28 -26.80 -10.16
C TYR A 145 2.49 -26.78 -11.47
N ASN A 146 1.33 -27.44 -11.50
CA ASN A 146 0.52 -27.64 -12.73
C ASN A 146 1.37 -28.08 -13.93
N GLU A 147 2.14 -29.17 -13.76
CA GLU A 147 3.03 -29.76 -14.79
C GLU A 147 4.20 -28.86 -15.26
N ASN A 148 4.32 -27.65 -14.73
CA ASN A 148 5.39 -26.72 -15.07
C ASN A 148 6.50 -26.75 -14.02
N SER A 149 7.76 -26.77 -14.45
CA SER A 149 8.90 -26.52 -13.57
C SER A 149 8.85 -25.09 -13.05
N ILE A 150 8.97 -24.90 -11.73
CA ILE A 150 8.95 -23.57 -11.11
C ILE A 150 10.35 -23.16 -10.64
N ILE A 151 10.53 -21.85 -10.44
CA ILE A 151 11.77 -21.29 -9.91
C ILE A 151 11.99 -21.88 -8.50
N PRO A 152 13.15 -22.52 -8.24
CA PRO A 152 13.45 -23.06 -6.92
C PRO A 152 13.40 -21.97 -5.85
N PHE A 153 12.90 -22.33 -4.66
CA PHE A 153 12.93 -21.42 -3.53
C PHE A 153 14.38 -21.10 -3.14
N GLY A 154 14.71 -19.81 -3.08
CA GLY A 154 16.01 -19.33 -2.64
C GLY A 154 16.26 -19.57 -1.16
N ARG A 155 17.49 -19.32 -0.69
CA ARG A 155 17.80 -19.33 0.74
C ARG A 155 17.29 -18.03 1.37
N ASN A 156 16.13 -18.11 2.03
CA ASN A 156 15.51 -17.00 2.75
C ASN A 156 15.42 -17.35 4.24
N GLN A 157 15.45 -16.34 5.11
CA GLN A 157 15.41 -16.51 6.56
C GLN A 157 13.96 -16.45 7.05
N SER A 158 13.50 -17.45 7.82
CA SER A 158 12.17 -17.42 8.44
C SER A 158 12.13 -16.51 9.66
N TYR A 159 10.98 -15.87 9.89
CA TYR A 159 10.65 -15.07 11.08
C TYR A 159 10.47 -15.88 12.38
N THR A 160 10.41 -17.21 12.32
CA THR A 160 10.29 -18.08 13.52
C THR A 160 11.51 -17.99 14.43
N ASN A 161 12.67 -17.64 13.88
CA ASN A 161 13.99 -17.73 14.51
C ASN A 161 14.75 -16.40 14.58
N ILE A 162 14.08 -15.25 14.32
CA ILE A 162 14.70 -13.91 14.30
C ILE A 162 14.40 -13.13 15.59
#